data_AF-A0A2K8X0H1-F1
#
_entry.id   AF-A0A2K8X0H1-F1
#
_cell.length_a   1.000
_cell.length_b   1.000
_cell.length_c   1.000
_cell.angle_alpha   90.00
_cell.angle_beta   90.00
_cell.angle_gamma   90.00
#
_symmetry.space_group_name_H-M   'P 1'
#
loop_
_entity.id
_entity.type
_entity.pdbx_description
1 polymer ?
#
loop_
_entity_poly.entity_id
_entity_poly.type
_entity_poly.pdbx_seq_one_letter_code
_entity_poly.pdbx_strand_id
1 'polypeptide(L)'
;MPLSKLKNIRIDFSLFDEKNKPKAKLPIFIQYYEVTTNAWISIYVDTITKGVLSIEETTKSRAKALLSFFNILKNNQIPELRIIAQKDLYNLEKFQVLTSLYAFTFDEEQSVLHFDFGTAYLLQEDLLKEQQGFKDFIVVTSPYSFAYQNQLLDTSLQQCITNTKTLEGQLDKSKTQLTAKQKQYTEVTNTLKTATKTHTDLSKAHSDLEANFKSLANDANDCQEEKEALHAALHEVQQELEVLHQKNVKLQTQNESLTTSLNDAKQDIERLAPFEEKYQASQKEYDALNGNYTESIQALEHCAKGYTALQDAYALLQKEQHNYLEQLEICSAEKAQSEKERLEANATIIALDTKYNTAVEDLSLKNTEIKQLQLKIDALSKDVAFDLRPMPVSGVYTNIVNEIQLADSLNNSDYKLSNIQLKIKSLVNRDQDGVNLQFLNHETAKEINGNSISEVILDIESAPREVNKSGTLPNLIGFTETAIRRILNNLGLRLNPVYQKNKNVPSGESFKQSPTLNSNIQNNQLITVIFSKNE
;
A
#
# COMPACT_ATOMS: atom_id res chain seq x y z
N MET A 1 172.86 -37.47 -39.35
CA MET A 1 173.65 -38.47 -40.10
C MET A 1 174.36 -37.74 -41.25
N PRO A 2 175.68 -37.92 -41.43
CA PRO A 2 176.40 -37.40 -42.58
C PRO A 2 176.24 -38.34 -43.80
N LEU A 3 175.25 -38.07 -44.64
CA LEU A 3 174.98 -38.82 -45.88
C LEU A 3 176.08 -38.62 -46.96
N SER A 4 177.14 -37.86 -46.68
CA SER A 4 178.31 -37.72 -47.55
C SER A 4 179.03 -39.04 -47.86
N LYS A 5 178.83 -40.09 -47.04
CA LYS A 5 179.34 -41.45 -47.27
C LYS A 5 178.41 -42.37 -48.09
N LEU A 6 177.21 -41.91 -48.48
CA LEU A 6 176.18 -42.71 -49.16
C LEU A 6 176.72 -43.40 -50.41
N LYS A 7 176.63 -44.74 -50.45
CA LYS A 7 177.04 -45.58 -51.58
C LYS A 7 175.87 -45.96 -52.48
N ASN A 8 174.81 -46.54 -51.89
CA ASN A 8 173.60 -47.01 -52.58
C ASN A 8 172.34 -46.44 -51.91
N ILE A 9 171.21 -46.49 -52.61
CA ILE A 9 169.88 -46.40 -52.01
C ILE A 9 169.13 -47.72 -52.23
N ARG A 10 168.14 -47.99 -51.37
CA ARG A 10 167.13 -49.03 -51.59
C ARG A 10 165.74 -48.40 -51.52
N ILE A 11 164.79 -48.87 -52.34
CA ILE A 11 163.40 -48.46 -52.29
C ILE A 11 162.49 -49.68 -52.38
N ASP A 12 161.71 -49.94 -51.34
CA ASP A 12 160.74 -51.04 -51.28
C ASP A 12 159.29 -50.52 -51.22
N PHE A 13 158.35 -51.23 -51.87
CA PHE A 13 156.91 -50.96 -51.81
C PHE A 13 156.09 -52.21 -52.14
N SER A 14 154.92 -52.38 -51.51
CA SER A 14 153.96 -53.44 -51.85
C SER A 14 152.57 -52.88 -52.19
N LEU A 15 151.95 -53.39 -53.26
CA LEU A 15 150.65 -52.95 -53.77
C LEU A 15 149.70 -54.12 -54.04
N PHE A 16 148.51 -54.04 -53.44
CA PHE A 16 147.42 -55.00 -53.58
C PHE A 16 146.20 -54.36 -54.23
N ASP A 17 145.32 -55.18 -54.81
CA ASP A 17 144.01 -54.76 -55.32
C ASP A 17 142.96 -54.60 -54.20
N GLU A 18 141.79 -54.09 -54.57
CA GLU A 18 140.66 -53.85 -53.66
C GLU A 18 140.05 -55.14 -53.07
N LYS A 19 140.53 -56.31 -53.52
CA LYS A 19 140.17 -57.66 -53.05
C LYS A 19 141.33 -58.34 -52.32
N ASN A 20 142.34 -57.58 -51.88
CA ASN A 20 143.52 -58.05 -51.15
C ASN A 20 144.38 -59.06 -51.93
N LYS A 21 144.42 -58.96 -53.27
CA LYS A 21 145.31 -59.77 -54.13
C LYS A 21 146.52 -58.94 -54.60
N PRO A 22 147.74 -59.50 -54.65
CA PRO A 22 148.91 -58.75 -55.09
C PRO A 22 148.78 -58.24 -56.54
N LYS A 23 149.07 -56.96 -56.80
CA LYS A 23 148.88 -56.35 -58.13
C LYS A 23 149.84 -56.98 -59.15
N ALA A 24 149.31 -57.81 -60.06
CA ALA A 24 150.11 -58.72 -60.89
C ALA A 24 151.24 -58.03 -61.69
N LYS A 25 150.94 -56.89 -62.33
CA LYS A 25 151.92 -56.03 -63.01
C LYS A 25 151.39 -54.58 -63.04
N LEU A 26 152.19 -53.60 -62.61
CA LEU A 26 151.89 -52.17 -62.76
C LEU A 26 153.15 -51.34 -63.01
N PRO A 27 153.34 -50.77 -64.22
CA PRO A 27 154.41 -49.81 -64.48
C PRO A 27 154.24 -48.51 -63.67
N ILE A 28 155.31 -48.04 -63.05
CA ILE A 28 155.34 -46.87 -62.15
C ILE A 28 156.45 -45.88 -62.51
N PHE A 29 156.31 -44.65 -62.02
CA PHE A 29 157.44 -43.75 -61.80
C PHE A 29 157.66 -43.56 -60.30
N ILE A 30 158.92 -43.43 -59.89
CA ILE A 30 159.29 -42.84 -58.61
C ILE A 30 159.81 -41.43 -58.89
N GLN A 31 159.29 -40.44 -58.17
CA GLN A 31 159.63 -39.04 -58.35
C GLN A 31 160.05 -38.41 -57.03
N TYR A 32 161.02 -37.49 -57.06
CA TYR A 32 161.27 -36.56 -55.96
C TYR A 32 160.79 -35.15 -56.32
N TYR A 33 160.48 -34.34 -55.31
CA TYR A 33 160.13 -32.94 -55.50
C TYR A 33 161.39 -32.05 -55.46
N GLU A 34 161.68 -31.35 -56.55
CA GLU A 34 162.80 -30.41 -56.66
C GLU A 34 162.33 -28.99 -56.35
N VAL A 35 162.61 -28.54 -55.12
CA VAL A 35 162.16 -27.22 -54.59
C VAL A 35 162.59 -26.05 -55.48
N THR A 36 163.80 -26.11 -56.06
CA THR A 36 164.36 -25.05 -56.93
C THR A 36 163.57 -24.84 -58.21
N THR A 37 162.92 -25.88 -58.74
CA THR A 37 162.16 -25.84 -60.00
C THR A 37 160.64 -25.96 -59.79
N ASN A 38 160.18 -26.16 -58.54
CA ASN A 38 158.77 -26.39 -58.19
C ASN A 38 158.16 -27.55 -59.01
N ALA A 39 158.94 -28.63 -59.18
CA ALA A 39 158.61 -29.71 -60.10
C ALA A 39 158.87 -31.10 -59.50
N TRP A 40 158.07 -32.08 -59.92
CA TRP A 40 158.29 -33.49 -59.60
C TRP A 40 159.17 -34.13 -60.67
N ILE A 41 160.37 -34.55 -60.28
CA ILE A 41 161.41 -35.09 -61.17
C ILE A 41 161.43 -36.61 -61.04
N SER A 42 161.14 -37.32 -62.13
CA SER A 42 161.23 -38.78 -62.17
C SER A 42 162.69 -39.26 -62.06
N ILE A 43 162.95 -40.11 -61.08
CA ILE A 43 164.27 -40.73 -60.82
C ILE A 43 164.32 -42.21 -61.21
N TYR A 44 163.18 -42.93 -61.11
CA TYR A 44 163.07 -44.32 -61.57
C TYR A 44 161.84 -44.52 -62.46
N VAL A 45 161.99 -45.46 -63.40
CA VAL A 45 160.95 -45.98 -64.29
C VAL A 45 160.99 -47.50 -64.13
N ASP A 46 160.01 -48.07 -63.43
CA ASP A 46 160.03 -49.49 -63.09
C ASP A 46 158.62 -50.10 -63.12
N THR A 47 158.44 -51.33 -62.66
CA THR A 47 157.18 -52.06 -62.66
C THR A 47 157.03 -52.90 -61.39
N ILE A 48 155.99 -52.60 -60.61
CA ILE A 48 155.52 -53.48 -59.52
C ILE A 48 155.14 -54.82 -60.15
N THR A 49 155.69 -55.93 -59.66
CA THR A 49 155.37 -57.29 -60.14
C THR A 49 154.91 -58.18 -58.99
N LYS A 50 153.83 -58.94 -59.20
CA LYS A 50 153.19 -59.75 -58.15
C LYS A 50 152.95 -58.98 -56.84
N GLY A 51 152.61 -57.70 -56.96
CA GLY A 51 152.35 -56.77 -55.86
C GLY A 51 153.58 -56.29 -55.08
N VAL A 52 154.81 -56.52 -55.56
CA VAL A 52 156.06 -56.06 -54.91
C VAL A 52 156.92 -55.22 -55.85
N LEU A 53 157.59 -54.23 -55.28
CA LEU A 53 158.66 -53.43 -55.84
C LEU A 53 159.84 -53.47 -54.86
N SER A 54 161.06 -53.67 -55.37
CA SER A 54 162.29 -53.46 -54.61
C SER A 54 163.38 -53.03 -55.59
N ILE A 55 163.94 -51.85 -55.38
CA ILE A 55 165.00 -51.24 -56.19
C ILE A 55 166.23 -51.07 -55.31
N GLU A 56 167.40 -51.50 -55.76
CA GLU A 56 168.68 -51.07 -55.20
C GLU A 56 169.53 -50.41 -56.30
N GLU A 57 170.03 -49.21 -56.06
CA GLU A 57 170.77 -48.42 -57.05
C GLU A 57 171.97 -47.71 -56.41
N THR A 58 173.07 -47.57 -57.16
CA THR A 58 174.30 -46.96 -56.67
C THR A 58 174.38 -45.46 -57.00
N THR A 59 174.98 -44.67 -56.12
CA THR A 59 175.17 -43.22 -56.31
C THR A 59 176.15 -42.83 -57.43
N LYS A 60 176.55 -43.79 -58.27
CA LYS A 60 177.42 -43.66 -59.45
C LYS A 60 176.64 -43.65 -60.79
N SER A 61 175.31 -43.51 -60.74
CA SER A 61 174.48 -43.43 -61.95
C SER A 61 174.92 -42.30 -62.90
N ARG A 62 174.72 -42.52 -64.21
CA ARG A 62 175.02 -41.53 -65.26
C ARG A 62 173.81 -40.65 -65.60
N ALA A 63 172.63 -40.93 -65.07
CA ALA A 63 171.41 -40.17 -65.36
C ALA A 63 171.40 -38.84 -64.59
N LYS A 64 171.20 -37.72 -65.31
CA LYS A 64 171.24 -36.37 -64.73
C LYS A 64 170.27 -36.18 -63.54
N ALA A 65 169.05 -36.70 -63.65
CA ALA A 65 168.04 -36.63 -62.58
C ALA A 65 168.48 -37.36 -61.30
N LEU A 66 169.06 -38.56 -61.43
CA LEU A 66 169.61 -39.32 -60.31
C LEU A 66 170.85 -38.63 -59.71
N LEU A 67 171.71 -38.01 -60.52
CA LEU A 67 172.84 -37.23 -60.03
C LEU A 67 172.39 -36.00 -59.22
N SER A 68 171.36 -35.27 -59.66
CA SER A 68 170.76 -34.19 -58.84
C SER A 68 170.23 -34.74 -57.50
N PHE A 69 169.43 -35.80 -57.54
CA PHE A 69 168.88 -36.45 -56.35
C PHE A 69 169.96 -36.92 -55.37
N PHE A 70 171.00 -37.61 -55.84
CA PHE A 70 172.12 -38.07 -54.99
C PHE A 70 172.96 -36.91 -54.44
N ASN A 71 173.05 -35.77 -55.11
CA ASN A 71 173.71 -34.58 -54.57
C ASN A 71 172.89 -33.92 -53.46
N ILE A 72 171.55 -33.87 -53.58
CA ILE A 72 170.64 -33.41 -52.52
C ILE A 72 170.81 -34.31 -51.27
N LEU A 73 170.77 -35.64 -51.45
CA LEU A 73 171.02 -36.59 -50.36
C LEU A 73 172.39 -36.41 -49.69
N LYS A 74 173.47 -36.30 -50.47
CA LYS A 74 174.84 -36.12 -49.95
C LYS A 74 175.05 -34.79 -49.19
N ASN A 75 174.19 -33.79 -49.44
CA ASN A 75 174.13 -32.54 -48.69
C ASN A 75 173.24 -32.63 -47.42
N ASN A 76 172.91 -33.84 -46.97
CA ASN A 76 172.05 -34.15 -45.82
C ASN A 76 170.59 -33.66 -45.95
N GLN A 77 170.11 -33.46 -47.18
CA GLN A 77 168.70 -33.14 -47.45
C GLN A 77 167.99 -34.38 -47.99
N ILE A 78 166.86 -34.76 -47.39
CA ILE A 78 166.00 -35.83 -47.89
C ILE A 78 164.80 -35.15 -48.55
N PRO A 79 164.64 -35.22 -49.88
CA PRO A 79 163.50 -34.62 -50.57
C PRO A 79 162.25 -35.48 -50.38
N GLU A 80 161.09 -34.84 -50.48
CA GLU A 80 159.78 -35.48 -50.67
C GLU A 80 159.82 -36.46 -51.84
N LEU A 81 159.32 -37.68 -51.64
CA LEU A 81 159.26 -38.76 -52.62
C LEU A 81 157.82 -39.27 -52.80
N ARG A 82 157.47 -39.64 -54.04
CA ARG A 82 156.20 -40.31 -54.34
C ARG A 82 156.35 -41.41 -55.39
N ILE A 83 155.48 -42.41 -55.28
CA ILE A 83 155.27 -43.45 -56.29
C ILE A 83 153.95 -43.14 -57.01
N ILE A 84 153.97 -43.18 -58.33
CA ILE A 84 152.81 -42.94 -59.21
C ILE A 84 152.73 -44.02 -60.29
N ALA A 85 151.55 -44.29 -60.83
CA ALA A 85 151.42 -45.18 -61.98
C ALA A 85 151.87 -44.45 -63.28
N GLN A 86 152.38 -45.18 -64.27
CA GLN A 86 152.68 -44.62 -65.61
C GLN A 86 151.43 -44.44 -66.48
N LYS A 87 150.28 -44.92 -66.01
CA LYS A 87 148.97 -44.83 -66.67
C LYS A 87 147.91 -44.68 -65.59
N ASP A 88 146.84 -43.98 -65.92
CA ASP A 88 145.66 -43.87 -65.07
C ASP A 88 145.08 -45.26 -64.76
N LEU A 89 144.72 -45.45 -63.49
CA LEU A 89 144.13 -46.68 -62.96
C LEU A 89 142.60 -46.62 -62.95
N TYR A 90 142.06 -45.41 -62.93
CA TYR A 90 140.64 -45.07 -62.88
C TYR A 90 140.35 -43.94 -63.86
N ASN A 91 139.10 -43.75 -64.29
CA ASN A 91 138.73 -42.62 -65.16
C ASN A 91 138.44 -41.35 -64.33
N LEU A 92 139.50 -40.68 -63.88
CA LEU A 92 139.42 -39.50 -62.99
C LEU A 92 140.19 -38.32 -63.58
N GLU A 93 139.65 -37.10 -63.45
CA GLU A 93 140.30 -35.85 -63.90
C GLU A 93 141.55 -35.47 -63.08
N LYS A 94 141.70 -36.04 -61.87
CA LYS A 94 142.80 -35.76 -60.93
C LYS A 94 143.98 -36.69 -61.16
N PHE A 95 145.20 -36.15 -61.04
CA PHE A 95 146.43 -36.93 -61.18
C PHE A 95 146.56 -38.04 -60.11
N GLN A 96 146.87 -39.27 -60.51
CA GLN A 96 146.70 -40.45 -59.66
C GLN A 96 148.00 -40.88 -58.98
N VAL A 97 148.10 -40.61 -57.68
CA VAL A 97 149.26 -40.95 -56.84
C VAL A 97 149.01 -42.30 -56.16
N LEU A 98 149.99 -43.21 -56.19
CA LEU A 98 149.89 -44.47 -55.45
C LEU A 98 150.17 -44.22 -53.97
N THR A 99 151.32 -43.63 -53.64
CA THR A 99 151.67 -43.24 -52.27
C THR A 99 152.76 -42.15 -52.26
N SER A 100 152.72 -41.29 -51.26
CA SER A 100 153.83 -40.42 -50.83
C SER A 100 154.19 -40.63 -49.35
N LEU A 101 153.67 -41.70 -48.73
CA LEU A 101 153.98 -42.09 -47.36
C LEU A 101 155.11 -43.12 -47.39
N TYR A 102 156.20 -42.82 -46.69
CA TYR A 102 157.35 -43.72 -46.52
C TYR A 102 158.04 -43.49 -45.18
N ALA A 103 158.69 -44.54 -44.67
CA ALA A 103 159.75 -44.43 -43.68
C ALA A 103 161.12 -44.42 -44.40
N PHE A 104 162.17 -43.94 -43.74
CA PHE A 104 163.53 -44.10 -44.22
C PHE A 104 164.50 -44.48 -43.09
N THR A 105 165.53 -45.25 -43.42
CA THR A 105 166.60 -45.65 -42.50
C THR A 105 167.95 -45.63 -43.22
N PHE A 106 169.01 -45.19 -42.52
CA PHE A 106 170.37 -45.17 -43.05
C PHE A 106 171.23 -46.20 -42.31
N ASP A 107 171.71 -47.20 -43.04
CA ASP A 107 172.72 -48.15 -42.57
C ASP A 107 174.09 -47.52 -42.78
N GLU A 108 174.79 -47.16 -41.70
CA GLU A 108 176.11 -46.51 -41.79
C GLU A 108 177.23 -47.48 -42.24
N GLU A 109 177.14 -48.77 -41.89
CA GLU A 109 178.15 -49.80 -42.17
C GLU A 109 178.16 -50.14 -43.67
N GLN A 110 176.99 -50.51 -44.20
CA GLN A 110 176.80 -50.76 -45.63
C GLN A 110 176.81 -49.44 -46.42
N SER A 111 176.47 -48.33 -45.77
CA SER A 111 176.33 -46.98 -46.34
C SER A 111 175.16 -46.88 -47.33
N VAL A 112 174.02 -47.44 -46.95
CA VAL A 112 172.78 -47.55 -47.75
C VAL A 112 171.66 -46.75 -47.11
N LEU A 113 170.97 -45.91 -47.89
CA LEU A 113 169.73 -45.25 -47.46
C LEU A 113 168.53 -46.01 -48.01
N HIS A 114 167.77 -46.65 -47.13
CA HIS A 114 166.55 -47.38 -47.46
C HIS A 114 165.33 -46.47 -47.32
N PHE A 115 164.43 -46.49 -48.30
CA PHE A 115 163.10 -45.89 -48.27
C PHE A 115 162.05 -47.01 -48.35
N ASP A 116 161.20 -47.13 -47.33
CA ASP A 116 160.15 -48.14 -47.26
C ASP A 116 158.78 -47.46 -47.36
N PHE A 117 158.09 -47.66 -48.48
CA PHE A 117 156.74 -47.14 -48.72
C PHE A 117 155.64 -48.08 -48.16
N GLY A 118 156.03 -49.16 -47.49
CA GLY A 118 155.13 -50.10 -46.83
C GLY A 118 154.23 -50.88 -47.79
N THR A 119 153.04 -51.22 -47.31
CA THR A 119 152.00 -51.91 -48.09
C THR A 119 150.79 -51.00 -48.28
N ALA A 120 150.26 -50.98 -49.50
CA ALA A 120 149.04 -50.25 -49.82
C ALA A 120 148.05 -51.10 -50.64
N TYR A 121 146.78 -50.72 -50.55
CA TYR A 121 145.62 -51.38 -51.15
C TYR A 121 144.90 -50.39 -52.05
N LEU A 122 144.63 -50.77 -53.30
CA LEU A 122 143.85 -49.94 -54.22
C LEU A 122 142.43 -49.69 -53.69
N LEU A 123 141.96 -48.45 -53.82
CA LEU A 123 140.62 -48.04 -53.44
C LEU A 123 139.58 -48.46 -54.49
N GLN A 124 138.31 -48.56 -54.08
CA GLN A 124 137.20 -48.72 -55.03
C GLN A 124 136.92 -47.37 -55.70
N GLU A 125 136.59 -47.40 -57.00
CA GLU A 125 136.46 -46.16 -57.81
C GLU A 125 135.40 -45.20 -57.25
N ASP A 126 134.31 -45.71 -56.71
CA ASP A 126 133.21 -44.87 -56.20
C ASP A 126 133.62 -44.13 -54.92
N LEU A 127 134.47 -44.74 -54.07
CA LEU A 127 135.09 -44.07 -52.92
C LEU A 127 136.08 -42.96 -53.33
N LEU A 128 136.57 -42.95 -54.58
CA LEU A 128 137.43 -41.88 -55.11
C LEU A 128 136.61 -40.71 -55.69
N LYS A 129 135.40 -40.96 -56.18
CA LYS A 129 134.48 -39.93 -56.70
C LYS A 129 133.94 -39.01 -55.60
N GLU A 130 133.75 -39.53 -54.39
CA GLU A 130 133.19 -38.77 -53.26
C GLU A 130 134.24 -37.91 -52.51
N GLN A 131 135.54 -38.03 -52.81
CA GLN A 131 136.60 -37.32 -52.09
C GLN A 131 136.69 -35.82 -52.45
N GLN A 132 136.01 -34.99 -51.65
CA GLN A 132 136.32 -33.57 -51.55
C GLN A 132 137.71 -33.38 -50.93
N GLY A 133 138.63 -32.79 -51.71
CA GLY A 133 140.04 -32.68 -51.40
C GLY A 133 140.82 -32.04 -52.54
N PHE A 134 142.16 -32.13 -52.52
CA PHE A 134 143.08 -31.52 -53.49
C PHE A 134 142.58 -31.57 -54.94
N LYS A 135 142.71 -30.45 -55.66
CA LYS A 135 142.21 -30.32 -57.03
C LYS A 135 143.07 -31.09 -58.04
N ASP A 136 144.38 -31.05 -57.84
CA ASP A 136 145.35 -31.40 -58.88
C ASP A 136 145.74 -32.89 -58.85
N PHE A 137 145.61 -33.54 -57.69
CA PHE A 137 145.92 -34.96 -57.51
C PHE A 137 144.99 -35.66 -56.51
N ILE A 138 144.97 -36.99 -56.55
CA ILE A 138 144.26 -37.87 -55.62
C ILE A 138 145.16 -39.08 -55.28
N VAL A 139 145.13 -39.52 -54.03
CA VAL A 139 145.81 -40.76 -53.60
C VAL A 139 144.85 -41.92 -53.80
N VAL A 140 145.19 -42.86 -54.68
CA VAL A 140 144.27 -43.95 -55.10
C VAL A 140 144.48 -45.25 -54.32
N THR A 141 145.20 -45.19 -53.21
CA THR A 141 145.45 -46.33 -52.30
C THR A 141 145.19 -45.97 -50.84
N SER A 142 145.11 -47.00 -50.01
CA SER A 142 144.99 -46.95 -48.55
C SER A 142 146.07 -47.84 -47.91
N PRO A 143 146.66 -47.49 -46.76
CA PRO A 143 147.50 -48.41 -45.99
C PRO A 143 146.70 -49.54 -45.31
N TYR A 144 145.36 -49.50 -45.35
CA TYR A 144 144.46 -50.49 -44.75
C TYR A 144 143.67 -51.27 -45.82
N SER A 145 143.50 -52.58 -45.60
CA SER A 145 142.80 -53.49 -46.53
C SER A 145 141.29 -53.51 -46.29
N PHE A 146 140.50 -53.30 -47.34
CA PHE A 146 139.03 -53.27 -47.29
C PHE A 146 138.37 -54.65 -47.42
N ALA A 147 139.12 -55.70 -47.74
CA ALA A 147 138.56 -57.03 -48.04
C ALA A 147 137.79 -57.68 -46.88
N TYR A 148 138.03 -57.25 -45.64
CA TYR A 148 137.45 -57.85 -44.43
C TYR A 148 135.94 -57.53 -44.23
N GLN A 149 135.40 -56.47 -44.85
CA GLN A 149 134.00 -56.07 -44.65
C GLN A 149 132.98 -57.00 -45.34
N ASN A 150 133.36 -57.70 -46.40
CA ASN A 150 132.40 -58.40 -47.27
C ASN A 150 132.00 -59.82 -46.82
N GLN A 151 132.66 -60.40 -45.80
CA GLN A 151 132.46 -61.82 -45.45
C GLN A 151 131.58 -62.08 -44.21
N LEU A 152 131.25 -61.04 -43.43
CA LEU A 152 130.37 -61.13 -42.25
C LEU A 152 129.00 -60.45 -42.43
N LEU A 153 128.78 -59.70 -43.52
CA LEU A 153 127.58 -58.89 -43.70
C LEU A 153 126.39 -59.64 -44.33
N ASP A 154 126.63 -60.59 -45.24
CA ASP A 154 125.60 -61.06 -46.18
C ASP A 154 124.39 -61.72 -45.47
N THR A 155 124.57 -62.84 -44.77
CA THR A 155 123.46 -63.62 -44.18
C THR A 155 122.58 -62.79 -43.24
N SER A 156 123.17 -61.98 -42.36
CA SER A 156 122.44 -61.14 -41.41
C SER A 156 121.71 -59.99 -42.10
N LEU A 157 122.27 -59.44 -43.18
CA LEU A 157 121.63 -58.39 -43.98
C LEU A 157 120.47 -58.97 -44.80
N GLN A 158 120.60 -60.14 -45.42
CA GLN A 158 119.49 -60.83 -46.13
C GLN A 158 118.34 -61.17 -45.17
N GLN A 159 118.65 -61.65 -43.96
CA GLN A 159 117.66 -61.91 -42.91
C GLN A 159 116.92 -60.61 -42.54
N CYS A 160 117.65 -59.51 -42.37
CA CYS A 160 117.07 -58.19 -42.09
C CYS A 160 116.16 -57.70 -43.24
N ILE A 161 116.61 -57.75 -44.49
CA ILE A 161 115.84 -57.37 -45.68
C ILE A 161 114.54 -58.19 -45.80
N THR A 162 114.61 -59.49 -45.52
CA THR A 162 113.44 -60.39 -45.55
C THR A 162 112.43 -60.07 -44.45
N ASN A 163 112.91 -59.77 -43.24
CA ASN A 163 112.07 -59.33 -42.13
C ASN A 163 111.42 -57.97 -42.43
N THR A 164 112.18 -57.00 -42.97
CA THR A 164 111.67 -55.67 -43.36
C THR A 164 110.55 -55.79 -44.39
N LYS A 165 110.76 -56.54 -45.49
CA LYS A 165 109.70 -56.77 -46.51
C LYS A 165 108.45 -57.45 -45.93
N THR A 166 108.63 -58.32 -44.95
CA THR A 166 107.51 -58.97 -44.24
C THR A 166 106.72 -57.96 -43.40
N LEU A 167 107.41 -57.05 -42.71
CA LEU A 167 106.80 -55.98 -41.91
C LEU A 167 106.13 -54.91 -42.78
N GLU A 168 106.72 -54.53 -43.92
CA GLU A 168 106.12 -53.66 -44.93
C GLU A 168 104.79 -54.25 -45.45
N GLY A 169 104.80 -55.53 -45.83
CA GLY A 169 103.60 -56.25 -46.28
C GLY A 169 102.54 -56.48 -45.20
N GLN A 170 102.90 -56.39 -43.91
CA GLN A 170 101.95 -56.35 -42.79
C GLN A 170 101.40 -54.93 -42.59
N LEU A 171 102.26 -53.92 -42.62
CA LEU A 171 101.92 -52.51 -42.47
C LEU A 171 100.91 -52.05 -43.54
N ASP A 172 101.08 -52.43 -44.80
CA ASP A 172 100.16 -52.05 -45.87
C ASP A 172 98.80 -52.77 -45.79
N LYS A 173 98.77 -54.01 -45.28
CA LYS A 173 97.51 -54.68 -44.91
C LYS A 173 96.80 -53.92 -43.78
N SER A 174 97.55 -53.50 -42.75
CA SER A 174 97.01 -52.72 -41.63
C SER A 174 96.49 -51.34 -42.05
N LYS A 175 97.21 -50.62 -42.93
CA LYS A 175 96.74 -49.37 -43.56
C LYS A 175 95.43 -49.60 -44.32
N THR A 176 95.37 -50.65 -45.14
CA THR A 176 94.18 -50.98 -45.94
C THR A 176 92.97 -51.28 -45.05
N GLN A 177 93.16 -52.03 -43.96
CA GLN A 177 92.12 -52.31 -42.96
C GLN A 177 91.68 -51.06 -42.21
N LEU A 178 92.61 -50.16 -41.85
CA LEU A 178 92.32 -48.89 -41.21
C LEU A 178 91.47 -47.98 -42.10
N THR A 179 91.85 -47.81 -43.38
CA THR A 179 91.08 -47.03 -44.36
C THR A 179 89.66 -47.61 -44.53
N ALA A 180 89.54 -48.93 -44.63
CA ALA A 180 88.22 -49.60 -44.70
C ALA A 180 87.37 -49.34 -43.44
N LYS A 181 87.98 -49.34 -42.25
CA LYS A 181 87.30 -49.01 -40.98
C LYS A 181 86.93 -47.54 -40.86
N GLN A 182 87.75 -46.62 -41.35
CA GLN A 182 87.41 -45.19 -41.41
C GLN A 182 86.24 -44.92 -42.37
N LYS A 183 86.16 -45.64 -43.51
CA LYS A 183 84.98 -45.60 -44.39
C LYS A 183 83.72 -46.08 -43.68
N GLN A 184 83.76 -47.26 -43.05
CA GLN A 184 82.64 -47.79 -42.26
C GLN A 184 82.20 -46.83 -41.14
N TYR A 185 83.14 -46.22 -40.42
CA TYR A 185 82.84 -45.22 -39.39
C TYR A 185 82.11 -44.00 -39.97
N THR A 186 82.54 -43.52 -41.14
CA THR A 186 81.92 -42.37 -41.83
C THR A 186 80.50 -42.71 -42.30
N GLU A 187 80.28 -43.90 -42.86
CA GLU A 187 78.97 -44.41 -43.27
C GLU A 187 78.01 -44.53 -42.07
N VAL A 188 78.48 -45.06 -40.93
CA VAL A 188 77.71 -45.13 -39.69
C VAL A 188 77.40 -43.74 -39.13
N THR A 189 78.36 -42.80 -39.16
CA THR A 189 78.18 -41.43 -38.67
C THR A 189 77.11 -40.67 -39.49
N ASN A 190 77.13 -40.82 -40.82
CA ASN A 190 76.11 -40.22 -41.70
C ASN A 190 74.72 -40.86 -41.51
N THR A 191 74.68 -42.17 -41.30
CA THR A 191 73.44 -42.90 -40.98
C THR A 191 72.86 -42.43 -39.65
N LEU A 192 73.68 -42.33 -38.60
CA LEU A 192 73.28 -41.82 -37.29
C LEU A 192 72.77 -40.38 -37.37
N LYS A 193 73.49 -39.48 -38.06
CA LYS A 193 73.05 -38.08 -38.27
C LYS A 193 71.67 -38.00 -38.95
N THR A 194 71.40 -38.90 -39.90
CA THR A 194 70.11 -38.99 -40.58
C THR A 194 69.02 -39.49 -39.63
N ALA A 195 69.29 -40.56 -38.87
CA ALA A 195 68.38 -41.14 -37.89
C ALA A 195 68.04 -40.17 -36.73
N THR A 196 69.03 -39.41 -36.24
CA THR A 196 68.81 -38.35 -35.24
C THR A 196 67.88 -37.27 -35.80
N LYS A 197 68.08 -36.81 -37.03
CA LYS A 197 67.17 -35.83 -37.65
C LYS A 197 65.75 -36.40 -37.77
N THR A 198 65.56 -37.59 -38.34
CA THR A 198 64.22 -38.17 -38.48
C THR A 198 63.53 -38.40 -37.13
N HIS A 199 64.28 -38.72 -36.07
CA HIS A 199 63.75 -38.79 -34.71
C HIS A 199 63.32 -37.41 -34.17
N THR A 200 64.10 -36.35 -34.39
CA THR A 200 63.70 -34.98 -34.04
C THR A 200 62.45 -34.54 -34.79
N ASP A 201 62.39 -34.80 -36.10
CA ASP A 201 61.25 -34.45 -36.95
C ASP A 201 59.97 -35.22 -36.51
N LEU A 202 60.08 -36.52 -36.17
CA LEU A 202 58.98 -37.30 -35.59
C LEU A 202 58.57 -36.81 -34.20
N SER A 203 59.52 -36.49 -33.33
CA SER A 203 59.25 -36.03 -31.97
C SER A 203 58.49 -34.70 -31.97
N LYS A 204 58.81 -33.80 -32.91
CA LYS A 204 58.01 -32.60 -33.13
C LYS A 204 56.61 -32.95 -33.65
N ALA A 205 56.49 -33.77 -34.70
CA ALA A 205 55.19 -34.14 -35.25
C ALA A 205 54.26 -34.81 -34.21
N HIS A 206 54.82 -35.57 -33.26
CA HIS A 206 54.08 -36.14 -32.13
C HIS A 206 53.58 -35.06 -31.16
N SER A 207 54.43 -34.09 -30.79
CA SER A 207 54.04 -32.95 -29.94
C SER A 207 52.97 -32.07 -30.60
N ASP A 208 53.09 -31.80 -31.90
CA ASP A 208 52.11 -31.03 -32.67
C ASP A 208 50.76 -31.80 -32.74
N LEU A 209 50.79 -33.14 -32.90
CA LEU A 209 49.59 -33.99 -32.89
C LEU A 209 48.93 -34.07 -31.52
N GLU A 210 49.70 -34.13 -30.43
CA GLU A 210 49.15 -34.17 -29.07
C GLU A 210 48.49 -32.82 -28.69
N ALA A 211 49.05 -31.70 -29.14
CA ALA A 211 48.43 -30.39 -29.01
C ALA A 211 47.09 -30.31 -29.77
N ASN A 212 47.06 -30.80 -31.01
CA ASN A 212 45.82 -30.87 -31.80
C ASN A 212 44.76 -31.78 -31.16
N PHE A 213 45.16 -32.93 -30.60
CA PHE A 213 44.25 -33.83 -29.89
C PHE A 213 43.66 -33.16 -28.63
N LYS A 214 44.46 -32.39 -27.89
CA LYS A 214 43.98 -31.62 -26.74
C LYS A 214 43.02 -30.49 -27.12
N SER A 215 43.25 -29.80 -28.24
CA SER A 215 42.28 -28.83 -28.78
C SER A 215 40.95 -29.54 -29.11
N LEU A 216 41.00 -30.60 -29.90
CA LEU A 216 39.81 -31.34 -30.33
C LEU A 216 39.03 -31.98 -29.16
N ALA A 217 39.71 -32.34 -28.08
CA ALA A 217 39.08 -32.82 -26.86
C ALA A 217 38.33 -31.71 -26.11
N ASN A 218 38.85 -30.47 -26.10
CA ASN A 218 38.14 -29.30 -25.58
C ASN A 218 36.96 -28.95 -26.49
N ASP A 219 37.18 -28.84 -27.81
CA ASP A 219 36.14 -28.54 -28.80
C ASP A 219 34.95 -29.53 -28.71
N ALA A 220 35.23 -30.80 -28.42
CA ALA A 220 34.23 -31.85 -28.20
C ALA A 220 33.51 -31.74 -26.83
N ASN A 221 34.16 -31.21 -25.81
CA ASN A 221 33.54 -30.94 -24.51
C ASN A 221 32.61 -29.72 -24.60
N ASP A 222 33.08 -28.62 -25.18
CA ASP A 222 32.29 -27.39 -25.38
C ASP A 222 31.02 -27.69 -26.21
N CYS A 223 31.13 -28.51 -27.25
CA CYS A 223 30.01 -29.00 -28.06
C CYS A 223 29.04 -29.91 -27.28
N GLN A 224 29.52 -30.70 -26.31
CA GLN A 224 28.67 -31.49 -25.42
C GLN A 224 27.95 -30.60 -24.40
N GLU A 225 28.59 -29.56 -23.86
CA GLU A 225 27.98 -28.56 -22.97
C GLU A 225 26.90 -27.74 -23.72
N GLU A 226 27.18 -27.27 -24.94
CA GLU A 226 26.18 -26.59 -25.78
C GLU A 226 24.96 -27.49 -26.07
N LYS A 227 25.20 -28.77 -26.39
CA LYS A 227 24.16 -29.77 -26.61
C LYS A 227 23.32 -30.03 -25.36
N GLU A 228 23.92 -30.09 -24.17
CA GLU A 228 23.19 -30.26 -22.91
C GLU A 228 22.34 -29.01 -22.59
N ALA A 229 22.89 -27.81 -22.78
CA ALA A 229 22.14 -26.56 -22.64
C ALA A 229 20.96 -26.46 -23.62
N LEU A 230 21.17 -26.85 -24.89
CA LEU A 230 20.12 -26.87 -25.91
C LEU A 230 19.02 -27.89 -25.58
N HIS A 231 19.39 -29.05 -25.03
CA HIS A 231 18.43 -30.08 -24.60
C HIS A 231 17.64 -29.66 -23.35
N ALA A 232 18.24 -28.90 -22.44
CA ALA A 232 17.55 -28.31 -21.29
C ALA A 232 16.52 -27.25 -21.74
N ALA A 233 16.92 -26.32 -22.61
CA ALA A 233 16.03 -25.29 -23.16
C ALA A 233 14.88 -25.91 -23.98
N LEU A 234 15.14 -26.96 -24.75
CA LEU A 234 14.09 -27.68 -25.49
C LEU A 234 13.08 -28.37 -24.56
N HIS A 235 13.52 -28.90 -23.42
CA HIS A 235 12.64 -29.48 -22.41
C HIS A 235 11.80 -28.40 -21.68
N GLU A 236 12.38 -27.23 -21.37
CA GLU A 236 11.65 -26.10 -20.79
C GLU A 236 10.54 -25.60 -21.72
N VAL A 237 10.85 -25.38 -23.01
CA VAL A 237 9.85 -25.00 -24.03
C VAL A 237 8.76 -26.07 -24.21
N GLN A 238 9.09 -27.37 -24.08
CA GLN A 238 8.09 -28.44 -24.08
C GLN A 238 7.14 -28.36 -22.87
N GLN A 239 7.65 -28.01 -21.68
CA GLN A 239 6.81 -27.81 -20.49
C GLN A 239 5.90 -26.58 -20.62
N GLU A 240 6.40 -25.45 -21.14
CA GLU A 240 5.56 -24.27 -21.43
C GLU A 240 4.46 -24.57 -22.45
N LEU A 241 4.78 -25.34 -23.50
CA LEU A 241 3.82 -25.70 -24.55
C LEU A 241 2.72 -26.63 -24.03
N GLU A 242 3.04 -27.56 -23.13
CA GLU A 242 2.05 -28.41 -22.44
C GLU A 242 1.15 -27.60 -21.50
N VAL A 243 1.70 -26.64 -20.75
CA VAL A 243 0.91 -25.71 -19.92
C VAL A 243 -0.03 -24.85 -20.78
N LEU A 244 0.44 -24.38 -21.94
CA LEU A 244 -0.38 -23.68 -22.93
C LEU A 244 -1.47 -24.58 -23.52
N HIS A 245 -1.16 -25.85 -23.84
CA HIS A 245 -2.13 -26.82 -24.34
C HIS A 245 -3.25 -27.06 -23.32
N GLN A 246 -2.91 -27.35 -22.06
CA GLN A 246 -3.90 -27.52 -20.99
C GLN A 246 -4.75 -26.27 -20.73
N LYS A 247 -4.17 -25.07 -20.87
CA LYS A 247 -4.91 -23.80 -20.78
C LYS A 247 -5.90 -23.65 -21.95
N ASN A 248 -5.49 -24.03 -23.15
CA ASN A 248 -6.33 -23.95 -24.35
C ASN A 248 -7.50 -24.96 -24.29
N VAL A 249 -7.26 -26.19 -23.83
CA VAL A 249 -8.31 -27.19 -23.58
C VAL A 249 -9.34 -26.67 -22.57
N LYS A 250 -8.90 -26.06 -21.45
CA LYS A 250 -9.81 -25.45 -20.46
C LYS A 250 -10.67 -24.33 -21.06
N LEU A 251 -10.09 -23.46 -21.90
CA LEU A 251 -10.81 -22.41 -22.60
C LEU A 251 -11.82 -22.97 -23.61
N GLN A 252 -11.47 -24.07 -24.30
CA GLN A 252 -12.38 -24.74 -25.22
C GLN A 252 -13.60 -25.31 -24.47
N THR A 253 -13.40 -26.05 -23.38
CA THR A 253 -14.51 -26.57 -22.55
C THR A 253 -15.38 -25.45 -21.95
N GLN A 254 -14.78 -24.31 -21.58
CA GLN A 254 -15.55 -23.13 -21.15
C GLN A 254 -16.40 -22.55 -22.28
N ASN A 255 -15.86 -22.43 -23.50
CA ASN A 255 -16.60 -21.96 -24.66
C ASN A 255 -17.74 -22.93 -25.07
N GLU A 256 -17.52 -24.24 -24.97
CA GLU A 256 -18.54 -25.27 -25.19
C GLU A 256 -19.67 -25.14 -24.16
N SER A 257 -19.33 -24.99 -22.86
CA SER A 257 -20.32 -24.75 -21.81
C SER A 257 -21.11 -23.46 -22.01
N LEU A 258 -20.44 -22.35 -22.35
CA LEU A 258 -21.08 -21.05 -22.63
C LEU A 258 -21.98 -21.11 -23.86
N THR A 259 -21.60 -21.88 -24.88
CA THR A 259 -22.40 -22.10 -26.09
C THR A 259 -23.68 -22.87 -25.77
N THR A 260 -23.60 -23.88 -24.91
CA THR A 260 -24.78 -24.61 -24.41
C THR A 260 -25.71 -23.68 -23.64
N SER A 261 -25.22 -23.00 -22.61
CA SER A 261 -26.06 -22.08 -21.80
C SER A 261 -26.63 -20.90 -22.60
N LEU A 262 -25.94 -20.43 -23.64
CA LEU A 262 -26.47 -19.43 -24.56
C LEU A 262 -27.63 -19.97 -25.42
N ASN A 263 -27.60 -21.25 -25.79
CA ASN A 263 -28.67 -21.89 -26.55
C ASN A 263 -29.87 -22.26 -25.64
N ASP A 264 -29.61 -22.70 -24.41
CA ASP A 264 -30.64 -22.90 -23.38
C ASP A 264 -31.39 -21.59 -23.12
N ALA A 265 -30.67 -20.48 -22.91
CA ALA A 265 -31.24 -19.16 -22.69
C ALA A 265 -32.07 -18.65 -23.89
N LYS A 266 -31.66 -18.94 -25.13
CA LYS A 266 -32.49 -18.66 -26.33
C LYS A 266 -33.78 -19.48 -26.31
N GLN A 267 -33.70 -20.78 -26.00
CA GLN A 267 -34.87 -21.64 -25.94
C GLN A 267 -35.85 -21.22 -24.83
N ASP A 268 -35.36 -20.72 -23.69
CA ASP A 268 -36.22 -20.15 -22.65
C ASP A 268 -36.83 -18.80 -23.05
N ILE A 269 -36.14 -17.97 -23.82
CA ILE A 269 -36.74 -16.76 -24.44
C ILE A 269 -37.86 -17.16 -25.42
N GLU A 270 -37.64 -18.16 -26.27
CA GLU A 270 -38.68 -18.70 -27.18
C GLU A 270 -39.88 -19.29 -26.42
N ARG A 271 -39.65 -19.96 -25.27
CA ARG A 271 -40.70 -20.47 -24.38
C ARG A 271 -41.50 -19.35 -23.69
N LEU A 272 -40.87 -18.21 -23.39
CA LEU A 272 -41.50 -17.08 -22.70
C LEU A 272 -42.29 -16.15 -23.64
N ALA A 273 -41.94 -16.08 -24.92
CA ALA A 273 -42.69 -15.29 -25.93
C ALA A 273 -44.23 -15.50 -25.90
N PRO A 274 -44.78 -16.74 -25.89
CA PRO A 274 -46.23 -16.97 -25.79
C PRO A 274 -46.83 -16.72 -24.39
N PHE A 275 -46.04 -16.36 -23.38
CA PHE A 275 -46.55 -15.86 -22.09
C PHE A 275 -46.73 -14.34 -22.09
N GLU A 276 -45.90 -13.60 -22.82
CA GLU A 276 -46.05 -12.14 -23.00
C GLU A 276 -47.40 -11.82 -23.67
N GLU A 277 -47.75 -12.52 -24.75
CA GLU A 277 -49.05 -12.37 -25.43
C GLU A 277 -50.24 -12.65 -24.50
N LYS A 278 -50.11 -13.66 -23.62
CA LYS A 278 -51.15 -14.02 -22.63
C LYS A 278 -51.25 -12.99 -21.50
N TYR A 279 -50.11 -12.45 -21.06
CA TYR A 279 -50.08 -11.38 -20.06
C TYR A 279 -50.76 -10.12 -20.60
N GLN A 280 -50.44 -9.70 -21.83
CA GLN A 280 -51.10 -8.57 -22.50
C GLN A 280 -52.60 -8.81 -22.76
N ALA A 281 -53.03 -10.05 -22.99
CA ALA A 281 -54.44 -10.41 -23.09
C ALA A 281 -55.16 -10.27 -21.74
N SER A 282 -54.57 -10.81 -20.66
CA SER A 282 -55.13 -10.73 -19.30
C SER A 282 -55.17 -9.29 -18.77
N GLN A 283 -54.17 -8.45 -19.12
CA GLN A 283 -54.15 -7.03 -18.80
C GLN A 283 -55.38 -6.29 -19.37
N LYS A 284 -55.72 -6.55 -20.66
CA LYS A 284 -56.92 -5.96 -21.30
C LYS A 284 -58.23 -6.44 -20.67
N GLU A 285 -58.27 -7.69 -20.22
CA GLU A 285 -59.43 -8.28 -19.54
C GLU A 285 -59.64 -7.65 -18.14
N TYR A 286 -58.55 -7.37 -17.43
CA TYR A 286 -58.56 -6.61 -16.17
C TYR A 286 -59.02 -5.16 -16.36
N ASP A 287 -58.50 -4.46 -17.38
CA ASP A 287 -58.89 -3.08 -17.69
C ASP A 287 -60.39 -2.97 -18.02
N ALA A 288 -60.93 -3.94 -18.78
CA ALA A 288 -62.36 -4.03 -19.08
C ALA A 288 -63.22 -4.28 -17.81
N LEU A 289 -62.76 -5.16 -16.91
CA LEU A 289 -63.44 -5.43 -15.64
C LEU A 289 -63.47 -4.19 -14.73
N ASN A 290 -62.39 -3.42 -14.69
CA ASN A 290 -62.29 -2.18 -13.92
C ASN A 290 -63.26 -1.08 -14.42
N GLY A 291 -63.51 -1.02 -15.73
CA GLY A 291 -64.57 -0.19 -16.31
C GLY A 291 -65.95 -0.51 -15.73
N ASN A 292 -66.35 -1.78 -15.74
CA ASN A 292 -67.64 -2.25 -15.22
C ASN A 292 -67.81 -1.98 -13.71
N TYR A 293 -66.72 -2.08 -12.92
CA TYR A 293 -66.74 -1.68 -11.51
C TYR A 293 -66.94 -0.17 -11.33
N THR A 294 -66.38 0.65 -12.20
CA THR A 294 -66.53 2.11 -12.16
C THR A 294 -67.98 2.53 -12.40
N GLU A 295 -68.67 1.93 -13.38
CA GLU A 295 -70.11 2.14 -13.62
C GLU A 295 -70.97 1.69 -12.42
N SER A 296 -70.62 0.55 -11.82
CA SER A 296 -71.30 0.01 -10.63
C SER A 296 -71.16 0.93 -9.41
N ILE A 297 -70.01 1.59 -9.23
CA ILE A 297 -69.79 2.57 -8.16
C ILE A 297 -70.64 3.83 -8.39
N GLN A 298 -70.75 4.31 -9.63
CA GLN A 298 -71.60 5.47 -9.95
C GLN A 298 -73.09 5.19 -9.69
N ALA A 299 -73.55 3.96 -9.95
CA ALA A 299 -74.91 3.53 -9.58
C ALA A 299 -75.12 3.50 -8.04
N LEU A 300 -74.12 3.05 -7.27
CA LEU A 300 -74.16 3.08 -5.81
C LEU A 300 -74.14 4.51 -5.25
N GLU A 301 -73.38 5.43 -5.83
CA GLU A 301 -73.42 6.86 -5.45
C GLU A 301 -74.80 7.49 -5.70
N HIS A 302 -75.47 7.14 -6.80
CA HIS A 302 -76.84 7.59 -7.06
C HIS A 302 -77.82 7.03 -6.01
N CYS A 303 -77.62 5.79 -5.57
CA CYS A 303 -78.42 5.18 -4.51
C CYS A 303 -78.16 5.85 -3.14
N ALA A 304 -76.91 6.16 -2.82
CA ALA A 304 -76.51 6.86 -1.58
C ALA A 304 -77.12 8.27 -1.49
N LYS A 305 -77.19 9.02 -2.59
CA LYS A 305 -77.86 10.33 -2.67
C LYS A 305 -79.36 10.24 -2.36
N GLY A 306 -80.01 9.14 -2.76
CA GLY A 306 -81.39 8.83 -2.37
C GLY A 306 -81.54 8.50 -0.88
N TYR A 307 -80.58 7.77 -0.30
CA TYR A 307 -80.58 7.46 1.13
C TYR A 307 -80.43 8.72 2.00
N THR A 308 -79.55 9.66 1.65
CA THR A 308 -79.41 10.94 2.38
C THR A 308 -80.70 11.77 2.34
N ALA A 309 -81.39 11.83 1.19
CA ALA A 309 -82.66 12.55 1.10
C ALA A 309 -83.77 11.93 1.98
N LEU A 310 -83.75 10.60 2.16
CA LEU A 310 -84.64 9.90 3.09
C LEU A 310 -84.28 10.19 4.55
N GLN A 311 -82.99 10.32 4.85
CA GLN A 311 -82.47 10.62 6.19
C GLN A 311 -82.80 12.06 6.62
N ASP A 312 -82.73 13.03 5.71
CA ASP A 312 -83.17 14.41 5.94
C ASP A 312 -84.68 14.50 6.19
N ALA A 313 -85.49 13.75 5.43
CA ALA A 313 -86.93 13.66 5.64
C ALA A 313 -87.28 13.04 7.01
N TYR A 314 -86.51 12.03 7.46
CA TYR A 314 -86.66 11.44 8.79
C TYR A 314 -86.29 12.42 9.91
N ALA A 315 -85.25 13.23 9.73
CA ALA A 315 -84.86 14.29 10.68
C ALA A 315 -85.93 15.40 10.82
N LEU A 316 -86.59 15.76 9.71
CA LEU A 316 -87.76 16.66 9.73
C LEU A 316 -88.92 16.07 10.54
N LEU A 317 -89.25 14.79 10.34
CA LEU A 317 -90.29 14.07 11.07
C LEU A 317 -90.01 13.96 12.57
N GLN A 318 -88.75 13.71 12.97
CA GLN A 318 -88.37 13.76 14.39
C GLN A 318 -88.52 15.17 14.99
N LYS A 319 -88.26 16.22 14.20
CA LYS A 319 -88.41 17.61 14.66
C LYS A 319 -89.89 18.01 14.85
N GLU A 320 -90.79 17.52 13.99
CA GLU A 320 -92.23 17.64 14.22
C GLU A 320 -92.67 16.84 15.46
N GLN A 321 -92.20 15.59 15.62
CA GLN A 321 -92.50 14.77 16.79
C GLN A 321 -92.07 15.44 18.11
N HIS A 322 -90.91 16.10 18.12
CA HIS A 322 -90.43 16.83 19.30
C HIS A 322 -91.31 18.05 19.62
N ASN A 323 -91.74 18.81 18.62
CA ASN A 323 -92.67 19.95 18.77
C ASN A 323 -94.04 19.49 19.33
N TYR A 324 -94.57 18.36 18.86
CA TYR A 324 -95.79 17.77 19.43
C TYR A 324 -95.62 17.30 20.88
N LEU A 325 -94.44 16.81 21.27
CA LEU A 325 -94.13 16.44 22.65
C LEU A 325 -94.01 17.67 23.56
N GLU A 326 -93.35 18.74 23.10
CA GLU A 326 -93.21 20.01 23.83
C GLU A 326 -94.58 20.66 24.09
N GLN A 327 -95.48 20.65 23.09
CA GLN A 327 -96.87 21.09 23.26
C GLN A 327 -97.68 20.20 24.24
N LEU A 328 -97.40 18.89 24.27
CA LEU A 328 -98.03 17.97 25.23
C LEU A 328 -97.56 18.23 26.67
N GLU A 329 -96.28 18.55 26.84
CA GLU A 329 -95.67 18.85 28.14
C GLU A 329 -96.22 20.16 28.72
N ILE A 330 -96.33 21.23 27.91
CA ILE A 330 -96.98 22.49 28.27
C ILE A 330 -98.44 22.27 28.70
N CYS A 331 -99.22 21.55 27.90
CA CYS A 331 -100.62 21.22 28.21
C CYS A 331 -100.76 20.40 29.51
N SER A 332 -99.79 19.53 29.80
CA SER A 332 -99.75 18.78 31.06
C SER A 332 -99.44 19.66 32.29
N ALA A 333 -98.58 20.67 32.13
CA ALA A 333 -98.21 21.61 33.18
C ALA A 333 -99.35 22.57 33.54
N GLU A 334 -100.05 23.12 32.54
CA GLU A 334 -101.25 23.96 32.74
C GLU A 334 -102.36 23.18 33.47
N LYS A 335 -102.57 21.92 33.09
CA LYS A 335 -103.51 21.03 33.79
C LYS A 335 -103.09 20.79 35.25
N ALA A 336 -101.80 20.51 35.52
CA ALA A 336 -101.32 20.26 36.87
C ALA A 336 -101.47 21.49 37.79
N GLN A 337 -101.22 22.70 37.28
CA GLN A 337 -101.46 23.94 38.01
C GLN A 337 -102.95 24.15 38.30
N SER A 338 -103.83 23.93 37.31
CA SER A 338 -105.29 24.05 37.50
C SER A 338 -105.85 23.02 38.48
N GLU A 339 -105.36 21.77 38.47
CA GLU A 339 -105.80 20.75 39.43
C GLU A 339 -105.28 21.02 40.86
N LYS A 340 -104.10 21.66 41.01
CA LYS A 340 -103.61 22.15 42.31
C LYS A 340 -104.52 23.27 42.86
N GLU A 341 -104.81 24.29 42.06
CA GLU A 341 -105.70 25.38 42.46
C GLU A 341 -107.12 24.87 42.78
N ARG A 342 -107.62 23.89 42.00
CA ARG A 342 -108.89 23.20 42.29
C ARG A 342 -108.85 22.40 43.60
N LEU A 343 -107.71 21.81 43.96
CA LEU A 343 -107.54 21.07 45.23
C LEU A 343 -107.45 22.02 46.44
N GLU A 344 -106.75 23.15 46.33
CA GLU A 344 -106.68 24.17 47.39
C GLU A 344 -108.04 24.86 47.59
N ALA A 345 -108.77 25.15 46.49
CA ALA A 345 -110.16 25.61 46.55
C ALA A 345 -111.10 24.55 47.16
N ASN A 346 -110.99 23.28 46.76
CA ASN A 346 -111.84 22.20 47.28
C ASN A 346 -111.55 21.89 48.76
N ALA A 347 -110.30 21.99 49.21
CA ALA A 347 -109.96 21.89 50.63
C ALA A 347 -110.58 23.04 51.44
N THR A 348 -110.60 24.25 50.88
CA THR A 348 -111.26 25.42 51.49
C THR A 348 -112.78 25.25 51.54
N ILE A 349 -113.39 24.71 50.46
CA ILE A 349 -114.81 24.37 50.41
C ILE A 349 -115.15 23.26 51.41
N ILE A 350 -114.36 22.19 51.50
CA ILE A 350 -114.58 21.10 52.48
C ILE A 350 -114.41 21.60 53.92
N ALA A 351 -113.50 22.55 54.19
CA ALA A 351 -113.39 23.18 55.51
C ALA A 351 -114.59 24.09 55.85
N LEU A 352 -115.18 24.77 54.85
CA LEU A 352 -116.41 25.54 54.99
C LEU A 352 -117.64 24.64 55.13
N ASP A 353 -117.73 23.56 54.36
CA ASP A 353 -118.81 22.58 54.37
C ASP A 353 -118.77 21.71 55.64
N THR A 354 -117.59 21.41 56.18
CA THR A 354 -117.46 20.81 57.52
C THR A 354 -117.97 21.78 58.58
N LYS A 355 -117.59 23.07 58.54
CA LYS A 355 -118.14 24.08 59.46
C LYS A 355 -119.65 24.28 59.32
N TYR A 356 -120.17 24.22 58.09
CA TYR A 356 -121.59 24.32 57.78
C TYR A 356 -122.34 23.10 58.28
N ASN A 357 -121.86 21.89 58.01
CA ASN A 357 -122.51 20.64 58.44
C ASN A 357 -122.40 20.43 59.96
N THR A 358 -121.29 20.79 60.61
CA THR A 358 -121.24 20.83 62.09
C THR A 358 -122.21 21.87 62.66
N ALA A 359 -122.39 23.03 62.02
CA ALA A 359 -123.42 24.00 62.43
C ALA A 359 -124.85 23.50 62.16
N VAL A 360 -125.07 22.68 61.12
CA VAL A 360 -126.35 22.01 60.83
C VAL A 360 -126.62 20.86 61.80
N GLU A 361 -125.60 20.13 62.25
CA GLU A 361 -125.73 19.12 63.32
C GLU A 361 -125.98 19.77 64.69
N ASP A 362 -125.30 20.88 65.02
CA ASP A 362 -125.63 21.72 66.19
C ASP A 362 -127.07 22.27 66.10
N LEU A 363 -127.53 22.66 64.91
CA LEU A 363 -128.92 23.04 64.66
C LEU A 363 -129.91 21.85 64.69
N SER A 364 -129.46 20.63 64.42
CA SER A 364 -130.27 19.41 64.48
C SER A 364 -130.44 18.94 65.93
N LEU A 365 -129.35 18.95 66.70
CA LEU A 365 -129.36 18.75 68.15
C LEU A 365 -130.19 19.83 68.83
N LYS A 366 -130.00 21.12 68.48
CA LYS A 366 -130.87 22.20 68.96
C LYS A 366 -132.31 22.08 68.50
N ASN A 367 -132.63 21.58 67.30
CA ASN A 367 -134.02 21.31 66.91
C ASN A 367 -134.65 20.17 67.73
N THR A 368 -133.84 19.20 68.17
CA THR A 368 -134.28 18.11 69.05
C THR A 368 -134.47 18.60 70.48
N GLU A 369 -133.58 19.47 70.96
CA GLU A 369 -133.68 20.19 72.23
C GLU A 369 -134.89 21.15 72.23
N ILE A 370 -135.11 21.90 71.14
CA ILE A 370 -136.31 22.73 70.90
C ILE A 370 -137.58 21.88 70.94
N LYS A 371 -137.59 20.66 70.38
CA LYS A 371 -138.76 19.76 70.51
C LYS A 371 -138.99 19.28 71.95
N GLN A 372 -137.94 19.04 72.74
CA GLN A 372 -138.11 18.73 74.17
C GLN A 372 -138.49 19.95 75.00
N LEU A 373 -138.05 21.15 74.62
CA LEU A 373 -138.50 22.42 75.18
C LEU A 373 -139.97 22.69 74.81
N GLN A 374 -140.41 22.34 73.59
CA GLN A 374 -141.81 22.44 73.15
C GLN A 374 -142.75 21.57 74.01
N LEU A 375 -142.29 20.38 74.41
CA LEU A 375 -143.00 19.50 75.35
C LEU A 375 -142.87 19.92 76.83
N LYS A 376 -141.94 20.85 77.15
CA LYS A 376 -141.89 21.56 78.44
C LYS A 376 -142.76 22.83 78.45
N ILE A 377 -143.03 23.40 77.27
CA ILE A 377 -143.90 24.56 77.06
C ILE A 377 -145.38 24.21 77.30
N ASP A 378 -145.79 22.94 77.16
CA ASP A 378 -147.13 22.44 77.52
C ASP A 378 -147.59 22.85 78.95
N ALA A 379 -146.65 23.04 79.88
CA ALA A 379 -146.94 23.06 81.32
C ALA A 379 -146.94 24.43 81.99
N LEU A 380 -146.33 25.47 81.41
CA LEU A 380 -145.91 26.67 82.17
C LEU A 380 -146.41 28.04 81.67
N SER A 381 -147.14 28.11 80.56
CA SER A 381 -147.82 29.34 80.11
C SER A 381 -149.34 29.31 80.32
N LYS A 382 -149.82 28.48 81.26
CA LYS A 382 -151.25 28.32 81.59
C LYS A 382 -151.75 29.34 82.62
N ASP A 383 -150.85 29.97 83.37
CA ASP A 383 -151.17 30.98 84.37
C ASP A 383 -150.51 32.33 84.03
N VAL A 384 -151.26 33.43 84.23
CA VAL A 384 -150.86 34.82 83.90
C VAL A 384 -150.47 34.96 82.41
N ALA A 385 -151.34 34.58 81.48
CA ALA A 385 -152.41 35.43 80.94
C ALA A 385 -151.89 36.64 80.13
N PHE A 386 -152.43 36.81 78.92
CA PHE A 386 -151.91 37.77 77.93
C PHE A 386 -151.94 39.20 78.47
N ASP A 387 -150.77 39.77 78.78
CA ASP A 387 -150.67 41.11 79.38
C ASP A 387 -150.79 42.25 78.36
N LEU A 388 -151.93 42.23 77.69
CA LEU A 388 -152.60 43.41 77.15
C LEU A 388 -153.49 44.01 78.25
N ARG A 389 -153.07 44.04 79.53
CA ARG A 389 -153.78 44.89 80.48
C ARG A 389 -153.78 46.31 79.93
N PRO A 390 -154.89 47.05 80.13
CA PRO A 390 -154.89 48.49 79.90
C PRO A 390 -153.65 49.12 80.59
N MET A 391 -152.67 49.56 79.81
CA MET A 391 -151.43 50.16 80.31
C MET A 391 -151.63 51.66 80.53
N PRO A 392 -151.22 52.25 81.67
CA PRO A 392 -151.31 53.69 81.88
C PRO A 392 -150.59 54.46 80.77
N VAL A 393 -151.28 55.47 80.21
CA VAL A 393 -150.78 56.27 79.05
C VAL A 393 -149.39 56.86 79.33
N SER A 394 -149.11 57.24 80.58
CA SER A 394 -147.81 57.73 81.04
C SER A 394 -146.67 56.72 80.86
N GLY A 395 -146.91 55.44 81.11
CA GLY A 395 -145.91 54.38 80.94
C GLY A 395 -145.59 54.12 79.46
N VAL A 396 -146.62 54.14 78.61
CA VAL A 396 -146.46 54.04 77.14
C VAL A 396 -145.62 55.22 76.63
N TYR A 397 -145.96 56.45 77.02
CA TYR A 397 -145.23 57.65 76.63
C TYR A 397 -143.76 57.64 77.10
N THR A 398 -143.50 57.23 78.35
CA THR A 398 -142.13 57.20 78.92
C THR A 398 -141.19 56.31 78.12
N ASN A 399 -141.64 55.11 77.73
CA ASN A 399 -140.82 54.18 76.94
C ASN A 399 -140.48 54.77 75.55
N ILE A 400 -141.42 55.48 74.92
CA ILE A 400 -141.23 56.11 73.61
C ILE A 400 -140.25 57.30 73.69
N VAL A 401 -140.35 58.12 74.75
CA VAL A 401 -139.44 59.25 74.98
C VAL A 401 -138.00 58.79 75.20
N ASN A 402 -137.78 57.70 75.94
CA ASN A 402 -136.43 57.20 76.21
C ASN A 402 -135.67 56.79 74.93
N GLU A 403 -136.33 56.11 74.00
CA GLU A 403 -135.73 55.74 72.70
C GLU A 403 -135.42 56.98 71.82
N ILE A 404 -136.27 58.00 71.89
CA ILE A 404 -136.06 59.26 71.15
C ILE A 404 -134.90 60.07 71.75
N GLN A 405 -134.74 60.07 73.08
CA GLN A 405 -133.57 60.67 73.74
C GLN A 405 -132.28 59.92 73.43
N LEU A 406 -132.31 58.59 73.33
CA LEU A 406 -131.19 57.77 72.84
C LEU A 406 -130.78 58.18 71.41
N ALA A 407 -131.74 58.27 70.49
CA ALA A 407 -131.49 58.71 69.12
C ALA A 407 -130.91 60.14 69.05
N ASP A 408 -131.39 61.05 69.89
CA ASP A 408 -130.88 62.43 69.93
C ASP A 408 -129.44 62.55 70.48
N SER A 409 -129.10 61.71 71.46
CA SER A 409 -127.79 61.72 72.14
C SER A 409 -126.62 61.28 71.23
N LEU A 410 -126.91 60.52 70.17
CA LEU A 410 -125.92 59.97 69.25
C LEU A 410 -125.55 60.92 68.09
N ASN A 411 -126.24 62.06 67.96
CA ASN A 411 -126.19 62.87 66.76
C ASN A 411 -125.21 64.06 66.86
N ASN A 412 -123.98 63.84 66.37
CA ASN A 412 -123.01 64.91 66.05
C ASN A 412 -123.33 65.63 64.71
N SER A 413 -124.47 65.34 64.07
CA SER A 413 -124.86 65.96 62.79
C SER A 413 -125.73 67.20 62.96
N ASP A 414 -125.77 68.07 61.95
CA ASP A 414 -126.57 69.30 61.91
C ASP A 414 -128.09 69.09 61.96
N TYR A 415 -128.58 67.84 61.95
CA TYR A 415 -130.00 67.49 61.91
C TYR A 415 -130.43 66.79 63.19
N LYS A 416 -131.51 67.28 63.81
CA LYS A 416 -132.10 66.70 65.01
C LYS A 416 -133.63 66.71 64.97
N LEU A 417 -134.24 65.93 65.85
CA LEU A 417 -135.64 65.52 65.77
C LEU A 417 -136.55 66.53 66.47
N SER A 418 -137.47 67.16 65.75
CA SER A 418 -138.49 68.03 66.32
C SER A 418 -139.91 67.64 65.89
N ASN A 419 -140.84 67.72 66.85
CA ASN A 419 -142.26 67.37 66.78
C ASN A 419 -142.56 65.98 66.19
N ILE A 420 -142.13 64.94 66.91
CA ILE A 420 -142.55 63.56 66.63
C ILE A 420 -143.97 63.35 67.15
N GLN A 421 -144.95 63.31 66.23
CA GLN A 421 -146.35 63.03 66.55
C GLN A 421 -146.72 61.56 66.25
N LEU A 422 -147.06 60.76 67.26
CA LEU A 422 -147.38 59.33 67.11
C LEU A 422 -148.88 59.07 67.28
N LYS A 423 -149.49 58.31 66.35
CA LYS A 423 -150.91 57.91 66.38
C LYS A 423 -151.06 56.39 66.55
N ILE A 424 -151.81 55.97 67.56
CA ILE A 424 -151.98 54.56 67.98
C ILE A 424 -153.46 54.17 67.90
N LYS A 425 -153.77 52.97 67.38
CA LYS A 425 -155.09 52.34 67.50
C LYS A 425 -155.09 51.22 68.54
N SER A 426 -156.04 51.26 69.47
CA SER A 426 -156.06 50.46 70.69
C SER A 426 -157.47 50.37 71.27
N LEU A 427 -157.77 49.38 72.11
CA LEU A 427 -158.93 49.46 73.01
C LEU A 427 -158.57 50.41 74.17
N VAL A 428 -159.50 51.28 74.54
CA VAL A 428 -159.31 52.24 75.64
C VAL A 428 -160.28 51.88 76.75
N ASN A 429 -159.74 51.54 77.92
CA ASN A 429 -160.52 51.23 79.12
C ASN A 429 -160.28 52.29 80.20
N ARG A 430 -161.27 52.44 81.09
CA ARG A 430 -161.25 53.43 82.16
C ARG A 430 -161.83 52.83 83.44
N ASP A 431 -161.10 53.00 84.52
CA ASP A 431 -161.35 52.40 85.83
C ASP A 431 -161.19 53.45 86.94
N GLN A 432 -160.99 53.04 88.20
CA GLN A 432 -160.81 53.96 89.32
C GLN A 432 -159.40 54.59 89.36
N ASP A 433 -158.41 53.99 88.69
CA ASP A 433 -157.00 54.43 88.74
C ASP A 433 -156.62 55.29 87.51
N GLY A 434 -157.29 55.16 86.37
CA GLY A 434 -157.06 56.07 85.25
C GLY A 434 -157.69 55.75 83.89
N VAL A 435 -157.02 56.24 82.85
CA VAL A 435 -157.29 55.93 81.43
C VAL A 435 -156.13 55.08 80.92
N ASN A 436 -156.44 53.91 80.40
CA ASN A 436 -155.48 52.83 80.24
C ASN A 436 -155.65 52.15 78.85
N LEU A 437 -154.54 51.79 78.18
CA LEU A 437 -154.50 51.38 76.77
C LEU A 437 -154.26 49.87 76.57
N GLN A 438 -155.15 49.21 75.84
CA GLN A 438 -155.16 47.76 75.62
C GLN A 438 -155.04 47.46 74.11
N PHE A 439 -153.84 47.11 73.68
CA PHE A 439 -153.54 46.76 72.28
C PHE A 439 -154.17 45.39 71.91
N LEU A 440 -153.98 44.91 70.67
CA LEU A 440 -154.53 43.63 70.18
C LEU A 440 -153.43 42.66 69.75
N ASN A 441 -153.72 41.35 69.85
CA ASN A 441 -152.82 40.30 69.36
C ASN A 441 -153.25 39.79 67.96
N HIS A 442 -152.38 39.07 67.26
CA HIS A 442 -152.63 38.68 65.87
C HIS A 442 -153.79 37.67 65.71
N GLU A 443 -154.13 36.92 66.76
CA GLU A 443 -155.16 35.88 66.72
C GLU A 443 -156.54 36.50 66.91
N THR A 444 -156.73 37.29 67.96
CA THR A 444 -157.99 38.02 68.24
C THR A 444 -158.30 39.08 67.19
N ALA A 445 -157.29 39.73 66.60
CA ALA A 445 -157.48 40.73 65.55
C ALA A 445 -158.14 40.17 64.27
N LYS A 446 -158.20 38.84 64.07
CA LYS A 446 -158.89 38.23 62.91
C LYS A 446 -160.41 38.24 63.03
N GLU A 447 -160.96 38.41 64.24
CA GLU A 447 -162.41 38.36 64.50
C GLU A 447 -163.01 39.74 64.86
N ILE A 448 -162.17 40.75 65.09
CA ILE A 448 -162.59 42.08 65.53
C ILE A 448 -162.83 43.01 64.34
N ASN A 449 -164.04 43.59 64.26
CA ASN A 449 -164.38 44.60 63.27
C ASN A 449 -163.61 45.92 63.53
N GLY A 450 -162.91 46.44 62.52
CA GLY A 450 -162.00 47.59 62.63
C GLY A 450 -162.64 48.93 63.02
N ASN A 451 -163.97 49.01 63.08
CA ASN A 451 -164.69 50.19 63.62
C ASN A 451 -164.81 50.19 65.16
N SER A 452 -164.44 49.10 65.84
CA SER A 452 -164.63 48.93 67.30
C SER A 452 -163.41 49.30 68.16
N ILE A 453 -162.42 50.00 67.57
CA ILE A 453 -161.13 50.35 68.22
C ILE A 453 -160.91 51.86 68.23
N SER A 454 -160.40 52.39 69.34
CA SER A 454 -160.16 53.81 69.58
C SER A 454 -158.78 54.26 69.08
N GLU A 455 -158.57 55.57 68.99
CA GLU A 455 -157.36 56.19 68.42
C GLU A 455 -156.78 57.27 69.37
N VAL A 456 -155.45 57.30 69.54
CA VAL A 456 -154.71 58.10 70.56
C VAL A 456 -153.47 58.77 69.94
N ILE A 457 -153.06 59.97 70.39
CA ILE A 457 -152.00 60.83 69.78
C ILE A 457 -151.04 61.47 70.84
N LEU A 458 -149.72 61.60 70.59
CA LEU A 458 -148.64 62.11 71.52
C LEU A 458 -147.44 62.85 70.77
N ASP A 459 -146.63 63.79 71.38
CA ASP A 459 -145.66 64.78 70.74
C ASP A 459 -144.23 65.10 71.44
N ILE A 460 -143.03 65.37 70.77
CA ILE A 460 -141.56 65.50 71.32
C ILE A 460 -140.42 66.31 70.47
N GLU A 461 -139.26 66.91 70.98
CA GLU A 461 -138.14 67.76 70.24
C GLU A 461 -136.56 67.87 70.65
N SER A 462 -135.55 68.41 69.83
CA SER A 462 -134.01 68.63 70.11
C SER A 462 -132.96 69.43 69.13
N ALA A 463 -131.59 69.64 69.38
CA ALA A 463 -130.48 70.37 68.52
C ALA A 463 -128.83 70.19 68.68
N PRO A 464 -127.84 70.60 67.75
CA PRO A 464 -126.30 70.26 67.60
C PRO A 464 -125.12 71.23 66.92
N ARG A 465 -123.71 70.97 66.91
CA ARG A 465 -122.49 71.52 66.03
C ARG A 465 -120.91 71.29 66.45
N GLU A 466 -119.65 71.58 65.88
CA GLU A 466 -118.81 72.12 64.66
C GLU A 466 -117.17 71.82 64.55
N VAL A 467 -116.21 72.41 63.69
CA VAL A 467 -114.77 71.90 63.24
C VAL A 467 -113.52 72.88 62.76
N ASN A 468 -112.13 72.58 62.72
CA ASN A 468 -110.85 73.30 62.10
C ASN A 468 -109.37 72.54 62.16
N LYS A 469 -108.02 72.80 61.75
CA LYS A 469 -107.01 73.63 60.84
C LYS A 469 -105.36 73.35 60.90
N SER A 470 -104.42 73.69 59.90
CA SER A 470 -102.87 74.11 59.91
C SER A 470 -101.53 73.35 59.30
N GLY A 471 -100.26 73.96 59.03
CA GLY A 471 -98.88 73.32 58.56
C GLY A 471 -97.50 74.15 58.16
N THR A 472 -96.26 73.55 57.84
CA THR A 472 -94.85 74.18 57.55
C THR A 472 -93.87 73.60 56.39
N LEU A 473 -92.72 74.26 55.97
CA LEU A 473 -91.77 73.91 54.81
C LEU A 473 -90.43 73.13 55.10
N PRO A 474 -89.99 72.15 54.25
CA PRO A 474 -88.71 71.40 54.38
C PRO A 474 -87.49 71.87 53.52
N ASN A 475 -86.38 71.11 53.57
CA ASN A 475 -85.13 71.33 52.80
C ASN A 475 -85.20 70.67 51.42
N LEU A 476 -84.72 71.37 50.39
CA LEU A 476 -84.79 70.98 48.98
C LEU A 476 -83.42 70.96 48.28
N ILE A 477 -82.35 71.45 48.91
CA ILE A 477 -80.99 71.55 48.33
C ILE A 477 -80.39 70.15 48.04
N GLY A 478 -79.61 70.03 46.96
CA GLY A 478 -78.92 68.81 46.55
C GLY A 478 -79.78 67.81 45.78
N PHE A 479 -81.11 67.98 45.80
CA PHE A 479 -82.02 67.13 45.04
C PHE A 479 -82.17 67.61 43.59
N THR A 480 -82.48 66.66 42.69
CA THR A 480 -82.93 66.94 41.32
C THR A 480 -84.39 67.41 41.31
N GLU A 481 -84.79 68.13 40.27
CA GLU A 481 -86.10 68.80 40.20
C GLU A 481 -87.29 67.84 40.41
N THR A 482 -87.22 66.64 39.83
CA THR A 482 -88.29 65.63 39.91
C THR A 482 -88.59 65.20 41.35
N ALA A 483 -87.56 65.07 42.19
CA ALA A 483 -87.72 64.71 43.61
C ALA A 483 -88.39 65.85 44.39
N ILE A 484 -87.95 67.09 44.16
CA ILE A 484 -88.46 68.31 44.79
C ILE A 484 -89.93 68.54 44.44
N ARG A 485 -90.31 68.31 43.18
CA ARG A 485 -91.70 68.44 42.69
C ARG A 485 -92.67 67.52 43.43
N ARG A 486 -92.22 66.32 43.82
CA ARG A 486 -93.01 65.38 44.65
C ARG A 486 -93.16 65.84 46.10
N ILE A 487 -92.08 66.37 46.72
CA ILE A 487 -92.10 66.86 48.10
C ILE A 487 -93.09 68.01 48.28
N LEU A 488 -93.10 68.96 47.32
CA LEU A 488 -93.95 70.15 47.40
C LEU A 488 -95.44 69.84 47.20
N ASN A 489 -95.80 68.98 46.23
CA ASN A 489 -97.21 68.63 45.99
C ASN A 489 -97.90 68.03 47.22
N ASN A 490 -97.21 67.18 48.00
CA ASN A 490 -97.78 66.56 49.20
C ASN A 490 -98.08 67.55 50.34
N LEU A 491 -97.49 68.74 50.30
CA LEU A 491 -97.75 69.85 51.24
C LEU A 491 -98.74 70.87 50.67
N GLY A 492 -99.36 70.58 49.51
CA GLY A 492 -100.22 71.52 48.79
C GLY A 492 -99.46 72.68 48.14
N LEU A 493 -98.17 72.55 47.88
CA LEU A 493 -97.29 73.61 47.37
C LEU A 493 -96.92 73.42 45.90
N ARG A 494 -96.46 74.51 45.26
CA ARG A 494 -96.11 74.54 43.83
C ARG A 494 -94.63 74.86 43.61
N LEU A 495 -94.02 74.26 42.58
CA LEU A 495 -92.61 74.46 42.23
C LEU A 495 -92.41 75.47 41.09
N ASN A 496 -91.45 76.37 41.25
CA ASN A 496 -90.93 77.30 40.24
C ASN A 496 -89.42 77.04 40.00
N PRO A 497 -89.02 76.29 38.95
CA PRO A 497 -87.61 75.97 38.69
C PRO A 497 -86.89 77.09 37.92
N VAL A 498 -85.62 77.32 38.27
CA VAL A 498 -84.73 78.32 37.62
C VAL A 498 -83.35 77.69 37.41
N TYR A 499 -82.70 77.88 36.25
CA TYR A 499 -81.39 77.26 35.95
C TYR A 499 -80.27 78.29 35.82
N GLN A 500 -79.21 78.16 36.62
CA GLN A 500 -78.06 79.08 36.65
C GLN A 500 -76.73 78.33 36.52
N LYS A 501 -75.73 79.01 35.94
CA LYS A 501 -74.39 78.47 35.69
C LYS A 501 -73.64 78.28 37.02
N ASN A 502 -73.20 77.08 37.35
CA ASN A 502 -72.41 76.83 38.57
C ASN A 502 -71.42 75.67 38.40
N LYS A 503 -70.13 75.98 38.33
CA LYS A 503 -69.06 74.98 38.06
C LYS A 503 -68.75 74.05 39.25
N ASN A 504 -69.29 74.32 40.43
CA ASN A 504 -69.03 73.57 41.65
C ASN A 504 -70.17 72.62 42.06
N VAL A 505 -71.27 72.58 41.29
CA VAL A 505 -72.45 71.73 41.56
C VAL A 505 -72.82 70.98 40.28
N PRO A 506 -73.03 69.64 40.33
CA PRO A 506 -73.43 68.85 39.18
C PRO A 506 -74.63 69.43 38.42
N SER A 507 -74.50 69.53 37.10
CA SER A 507 -75.56 70.04 36.22
C SER A 507 -76.84 69.21 36.37
N GLY A 508 -77.94 69.85 36.81
CA GLY A 508 -79.21 69.21 37.15
C GLY A 508 -79.56 69.17 38.64
N GLU A 509 -78.60 69.38 39.54
CA GLU A 509 -78.86 69.44 41.00
C GLU A 509 -79.20 70.85 41.48
N SER A 510 -80.05 70.93 42.51
CA SER A 510 -80.42 72.19 43.16
C SER A 510 -79.34 72.68 44.13
N PHE A 511 -79.04 73.98 44.07
CA PHE A 511 -78.09 74.63 44.99
C PHE A 511 -78.64 75.89 45.69
N LYS A 512 -79.91 76.25 45.45
CA LYS A 512 -80.60 77.31 46.18
C LYS A 512 -82.10 77.10 46.22
N GLN A 513 -82.75 77.49 47.31
CA GLN A 513 -84.22 77.54 47.44
C GLN A 513 -84.67 78.89 48.00
N SER A 514 -85.91 79.28 47.69
CA SER A 514 -86.61 80.43 48.26
C SER A 514 -88.13 80.15 48.31
N PRO A 515 -88.79 80.20 49.49
CA PRO A 515 -88.24 80.50 50.81
C PRO A 515 -87.18 79.51 51.31
N THR A 516 -86.42 79.94 52.32
CA THR A 516 -85.44 79.11 53.02
C THR A 516 -86.10 78.00 53.83
N LEU A 517 -85.31 76.99 54.19
CA LEU A 517 -85.68 75.89 55.10
C LEU A 517 -86.48 76.39 56.32
N ASN A 518 -87.50 75.62 56.72
CA ASN A 518 -88.35 75.84 57.90
C ASN A 518 -89.17 77.15 57.88
N SER A 519 -89.34 77.77 56.71
CA SER A 519 -90.33 78.85 56.53
C SER A 519 -91.75 78.33 56.78
N ASN A 520 -92.60 79.18 57.36
CA ASN A 520 -94.05 78.93 57.42
C ASN A 520 -94.64 78.91 55.99
N ILE A 521 -95.63 78.04 55.74
CA ILE A 521 -96.28 77.91 54.44
C ILE A 521 -97.77 78.16 54.52
N GLN A 522 -98.33 78.64 53.42
CA GLN A 522 -99.77 78.63 53.19
C GLN A 522 -100.10 77.66 52.06
N ASN A 523 -101.30 77.10 52.10
CA ASN A 523 -101.79 76.19 51.07
C ASN A 523 -101.73 76.87 49.68
N ASN A 524 -101.31 76.14 48.65
CA ASN A 524 -101.11 76.60 47.27
C ASN A 524 -99.97 77.64 47.07
N GLN A 525 -99.07 77.83 48.05
CA GLN A 525 -97.92 78.74 47.91
C GLN A 525 -96.87 78.22 46.91
N LEU A 526 -96.27 79.16 46.17
CA LEU A 526 -95.24 78.91 45.16
C LEU A 526 -93.83 79.00 45.77
N ILE A 527 -93.00 77.98 45.54
CA ILE A 527 -91.64 77.84 46.06
C ILE A 527 -90.66 77.81 44.88
N THR A 528 -89.63 78.65 44.92
CA THR A 528 -88.62 78.78 43.85
C THR A 528 -87.35 78.00 44.20
N VAL A 529 -86.84 77.23 43.25
CA VAL A 529 -85.60 76.44 43.41
C VAL A 529 -84.67 76.67 42.23
N ILE A 530 -83.38 76.86 42.52
CA ILE A 530 -82.33 77.15 41.53
C ILE A 530 -81.44 75.92 41.35
N PHE A 531 -81.33 75.46 40.10
CA PHE A 531 -80.59 74.29 39.66
C PHE A 531 -79.34 74.67 38.87
N SER A 532 -78.29 73.86 38.99
CA SER A 532 -77.04 74.03 38.23
C SER A 532 -77.23 73.64 36.76
N LYS A 533 -76.55 74.36 35.87
CA LYS A 533 -76.32 73.95 34.48
C LYS A 533 -74.87 74.20 34.06
N ASN A 534 -74.37 73.34 33.17
CA ASN A 534 -73.01 73.43 32.63
C ASN A 534 -72.88 74.49 31.52
N GLU A 535 -71.62 74.94 31.36
CA GLU A 535 -71.19 76.25 30.85
C GLU A 535 -71.79 77.45 31.55
#